data_AF-A0A7W0JDL1-F1
#
_entry.id   AF-A0A7W0JDL1-F1
#
_cell.length_a   1.000
_cell.length_b   1.000
_cell.length_c   1.000
_cell.angle_alpha   90.00
_cell.angle_beta   90.00
_cell.angle_gamma   90.00
#
_symmetry.space_group_name_H-M   'P 1'
#
loop_
_entity.id
_entity.type
_entity.pdbx_description
1 polymer ?
#
loop_
_entity_poly.entity_id
_entity_poly.type
_entity_poly.pdbx_seq_one_letter_code
_entity_poly.pdbx_strand_id
1 'polypeptide(L)'
;MTVTVRAPAKINLGLSVGSPRADGFHPVATVYQAVSLFDEVKARDAADGEFSVSVTGEGADVVPLDDANLAVRAAKLLAKTCEVEAGVALSVHKSIAVAGGLAGGSTDAAGALVACDALWGTGASRDELAELAALLGSDVPFCLVGGLAVGSDRGNVITPVLARGSYEWVLAYADTNLSTGEVYGELDRLR
;
A
#
# COMPACT_ATOMS: atom_id res chain seq x y z
N MET A 1 -19.15 14.24 -5.64
CA MET A 1 -19.08 13.56 -4.32
C MET A 1 -17.64 13.56 -3.83
N THR A 2 -17.38 13.29 -2.54
CA THR A 2 -16.01 13.12 -2.03
C THR A 2 -15.99 11.98 -1.03
N VAL A 3 -15.08 11.03 -1.21
CA VAL A 3 -14.80 9.95 -0.26
C VAL A 3 -13.43 10.18 0.34
N THR A 4 -13.29 9.97 1.65
CA THR A 4 -12.02 10.09 2.37
C THR A 4 -11.75 8.80 3.12
N VAL A 5 -10.57 8.22 2.90
CA VAL A 5 -10.10 6.99 3.53
C VAL A 5 -8.81 7.30 4.28
N ARG A 6 -8.72 6.83 5.53
CA ARG A 6 -7.47 6.80 6.29
C ARG A 6 -6.88 5.41 6.18
N ALA A 7 -5.63 5.32 5.73
CA ALA A 7 -4.94 4.05 5.55
C ALA A 7 -3.69 4.04 6.45
N PRO A 8 -3.50 2.99 7.28
CA PRO A 8 -2.40 2.96 8.24
C PRO A 8 -1.07 2.58 7.58
N ALA A 9 0.03 3.05 8.18
CA ALA A 9 1.35 2.48 7.99
C ALA A 9 1.42 1.05 8.55
N LYS A 10 2.40 0.29 8.07
CA LYS A 10 2.74 -1.02 8.63
C LYS A 10 4.16 -1.06 9.17
N ILE A 11 4.38 -1.98 10.10
CA ILE A 11 5.70 -2.45 10.51
C ILE A 11 5.76 -3.98 10.37
N ASN A 12 6.96 -4.52 10.22
CA ASN A 12 7.22 -5.96 10.27
C ASN A 12 7.75 -6.30 11.66
N LEU A 13 6.97 -7.02 12.48
CA LEU A 13 7.40 -7.49 13.81
C LEU A 13 8.43 -8.62 13.71
N GLY A 14 8.39 -9.35 12.61
CA GLY A 14 9.39 -10.34 12.24
C GLY A 14 9.32 -10.56 10.74
N LEU A 15 10.46 -10.80 10.12
CA LEU A 15 10.60 -11.11 8.71
C LEU A 15 11.62 -12.23 8.54
N SER A 16 11.17 -13.35 8.01
CA SER A 16 12.03 -14.44 7.56
C SER A 16 12.00 -14.47 6.04
N VAL A 17 13.16 -14.53 5.43
CA VAL A 17 13.33 -14.57 3.98
C VAL A 17 13.92 -15.92 3.60
N GLY A 18 13.30 -16.65 2.66
CA GLY A 18 13.82 -17.89 2.12
C GLY A 18 14.84 -17.66 1.01
N SER A 19 15.29 -18.72 0.34
CA SER A 19 16.19 -18.61 -0.82
C SER A 19 15.49 -18.00 -2.03
N PRO A 20 16.21 -17.30 -2.93
CA PRO A 20 15.62 -16.75 -4.14
C PRO A 20 15.01 -17.86 -5.00
N ARG A 21 13.85 -17.56 -5.59
CA ARG A 21 13.17 -18.40 -6.58
C ARG A 21 13.72 -18.11 -7.98
N ALA A 22 13.29 -18.93 -8.94
CA ALA A 22 13.65 -18.75 -10.35
C ALA A 22 13.17 -17.43 -10.96
N ASP A 23 12.15 -16.79 -10.40
CA ASP A 23 11.63 -15.50 -10.85
C ASP A 23 12.33 -14.29 -10.19
N GLY A 24 13.40 -14.52 -9.43
CA GLY A 24 14.19 -13.48 -8.76
C GLY A 24 13.58 -12.95 -7.47
N PHE A 25 12.43 -13.47 -7.04
CA PHE A 25 11.82 -13.11 -5.76
C PHE A 25 12.14 -14.12 -4.67
N HIS A 26 12.08 -13.68 -3.42
CA HIS A 26 12.25 -14.53 -2.25
C HIS A 26 10.89 -14.84 -1.64
N PRO A 27 10.63 -16.11 -1.25
CA PRO A 27 9.51 -16.40 -0.39
C PRO A 27 9.79 -15.79 0.99
N VAL A 28 8.80 -15.16 1.60
CA VAL A 28 8.89 -14.54 2.91
C VAL A 28 7.83 -15.10 3.84
N ALA A 29 8.13 -15.09 5.14
CA ALA A 29 7.17 -15.24 6.21
C ALA A 29 7.34 -14.02 7.12
N THR A 30 6.29 -13.20 7.24
CA THR A 30 6.36 -11.93 7.96
C THR A 30 5.16 -11.74 8.85
N VAL A 31 5.36 -11.13 10.01
CA VAL A 31 4.27 -10.68 10.88
C VAL A 31 4.12 -9.18 10.69
N TYR A 32 3.07 -8.77 9.99
CA TYR A 32 2.74 -7.37 9.78
C TYR A 32 1.87 -6.83 10.91
N GLN A 33 2.13 -5.59 11.33
CA GLN A 33 1.27 -4.84 12.23
C GLN A 33 0.98 -3.46 11.66
N ALA A 34 -0.29 -3.08 11.57
CA ALA A 34 -0.72 -1.73 11.27
C ALA A 34 -0.54 -0.86 12.52
N VAL A 35 -0.02 0.35 12.34
CA VAL A 35 0.24 1.30 13.43
C VAL A 35 -0.58 2.56 13.26
N SER A 36 -0.67 3.37 14.33
CA SER A 36 -1.50 4.58 14.40
C SER A 36 -0.94 5.80 13.65
N LEU A 37 -0.08 5.57 12.65
CA LEU A 37 0.39 6.56 11.68
C LEU A 37 -0.36 6.35 10.37
N PHE A 38 -0.94 7.40 9.80
CA PHE A 38 -1.86 7.26 8.68
C PHE A 38 -1.57 8.26 7.57
N ASP A 39 -1.77 7.81 6.33
CA ASP A 39 -2.03 8.69 5.22
C ASP A 39 -3.54 8.84 5.02
N GLU A 40 -3.96 9.98 4.48
CA GLU A 40 -5.35 10.24 4.14
C GLU A 40 -5.49 10.37 2.62
N VAL A 41 -6.30 9.51 2.02
CA VAL A 41 -6.60 9.51 0.58
C VAL A 41 -8.02 10.00 0.35
N LYS A 42 -8.15 11.06 -0.45
CA LYS A 42 -9.44 11.61 -0.86
C LYS A 42 -9.66 11.34 -2.34
N ALA A 43 -10.82 10.79 -2.68
CA ALA A 43 -11.28 10.61 -4.04
C ALA A 43 -12.45 11.55 -4.33
N ARG A 44 -12.39 12.26 -5.46
CA ARG A 44 -13.46 13.13 -5.97
C ARG A 44 -13.72 12.82 -7.43
N ASP A 45 -14.97 12.98 -7.85
CA ASP A 45 -15.35 12.84 -9.26
C ASP A 45 -14.50 13.77 -10.14
N ALA A 46 -14.09 13.26 -11.30
CA ALA A 46 -13.51 14.03 -12.39
C ALA A 46 -14.23 13.71 -13.70
N ALA A 47 -13.85 14.37 -14.80
CA ALA A 47 -14.40 14.04 -16.11
C ALA A 47 -14.00 12.62 -16.52
N ASP A 48 -14.80 12.00 -17.40
CA ASP A 48 -14.59 10.62 -17.84
C ASP A 48 -13.16 10.40 -18.36
N GLY A 49 -12.54 9.30 -17.91
CA GLY A 49 -11.16 8.96 -18.25
C GLY A 49 -10.07 9.84 -17.62
N GLU A 50 -10.40 10.89 -16.86
CA GLU A 50 -9.41 11.74 -16.21
C GLU A 50 -8.98 11.18 -14.85
N PHE A 51 -7.69 10.85 -14.72
CA PHE A 51 -7.08 10.42 -13.46
C PHE A 51 -6.00 11.41 -13.08
N SER A 52 -6.12 12.01 -11.91
CA SER A 52 -5.11 12.94 -11.39
C SER A 52 -4.83 12.67 -9.92
N VAL A 53 -3.65 13.06 -9.46
CA VAL A 53 -3.28 13.00 -8.05
C VAL A 53 -2.59 14.28 -7.63
N SER A 54 -2.92 14.76 -6.43
CA SER A 54 -2.18 15.79 -5.72
C SER A 54 -1.67 15.20 -4.41
N VAL A 55 -0.45 15.56 -4.02
CA VAL A 55 0.19 15.05 -2.80
C VAL A 55 0.63 16.22 -1.93
N THR A 56 0.39 16.12 -0.63
CA THR A 56 0.82 17.09 0.38
C THR A 56 1.38 16.37 1.59
N GLY A 57 2.10 17.08 2.47
CA GLY A 57 2.64 16.51 3.70
C GLY A 57 4.06 15.96 3.51
N GLU A 58 4.39 14.91 4.26
CA GLU A 58 5.75 14.39 4.36
C GLU A 58 6.24 13.77 3.04
N GLY A 59 7.39 14.25 2.55
CA GLY A 59 8.03 13.78 1.31
C GLY A 59 7.20 13.99 0.04
N ALA A 60 6.19 14.87 0.06
CA ALA A 60 5.30 15.11 -1.08
C ALA A 60 6.06 15.57 -2.34
N ASP A 61 7.21 16.21 -2.18
CA ASP A 61 8.08 16.72 -3.25
C ASP A 61 8.77 15.62 -4.07
N VAL A 62 8.89 14.41 -3.51
CA VAL A 62 9.53 13.26 -4.19
C VAL A 62 8.54 12.19 -4.64
N VAL A 63 7.25 12.35 -4.33
CA VAL A 63 6.21 11.40 -4.74
C VAL A 63 5.77 11.71 -6.19
N PRO A 64 5.80 10.72 -7.11
CA PRO A 64 5.32 10.94 -8.47
C PRO A 64 3.86 11.39 -8.51
N LEU A 65 3.52 12.28 -9.44
CA LEU A 65 2.16 12.79 -9.63
C LEU A 65 1.50 12.25 -10.92
N ASP A 66 2.12 11.25 -11.53
CA ASP A 66 1.72 10.64 -12.80
C ASP A 66 1.36 9.15 -12.60
N ASP A 67 1.37 8.39 -13.70
CA ASP A 67 1.05 6.96 -13.71
C ASP A 67 2.06 6.08 -12.97
N ALA A 68 3.19 6.62 -12.53
CA ALA A 68 4.09 5.90 -11.63
C ALA A 68 3.54 5.86 -10.19
N ASN A 69 2.61 6.74 -9.82
CA ASN A 69 2.00 6.76 -8.49
C ASN A 69 1.07 5.56 -8.29
N LEU A 70 1.31 4.77 -7.23
CA LEU A 70 0.51 3.57 -6.95
C LEU A 70 -0.97 3.87 -6.67
N ALA A 71 -1.31 5.04 -6.13
CA ALA A 71 -2.70 5.45 -5.93
C ALA A 71 -3.42 5.69 -7.25
N VAL A 72 -2.75 6.31 -8.23
CA VAL A 72 -3.29 6.50 -9.60
C VAL A 72 -3.45 5.13 -10.29
N ARG A 73 -2.44 4.27 -10.18
CA ARG A 73 -2.49 2.91 -10.71
C ARG A 73 -3.63 2.09 -10.10
N ALA A 74 -3.86 2.22 -8.79
CA ALA A 74 -4.95 1.57 -8.09
C ALA A 74 -6.32 2.03 -8.62
N ALA A 75 -6.53 3.33 -8.75
CA ALA A 75 -7.78 3.88 -9.30
C ALA A 75 -8.03 3.40 -10.74
N LYS A 76 -7.02 3.48 -11.61
CA LYS A 76 -7.12 2.99 -12.99
C LYS A 76 -7.39 1.49 -13.08
N LEU A 77 -6.74 0.71 -12.21
CA LEU A 77 -6.92 -0.74 -12.16
C LEU A 77 -8.35 -1.10 -11.75
N LEU A 78 -8.89 -0.46 -10.71
CA LEU A 78 -10.27 -0.68 -10.28
C LEU A 78 -11.27 -0.23 -11.36
N ALA A 79 -11.09 0.96 -11.94
CA ALA A 79 -11.95 1.47 -13.00
C ALA A 79 -12.03 0.49 -14.18
N LYS A 80 -10.87 0.00 -14.62
CA LYS A 80 -10.78 -0.99 -15.69
C LYS A 80 -11.48 -2.31 -15.33
N THR A 81 -11.26 -2.82 -14.12
CA THR A 81 -11.84 -4.11 -13.68
C THR A 81 -13.36 -4.04 -13.55
N CYS A 82 -13.89 -2.90 -13.10
CA CYS A 82 -15.31 -2.71 -12.87
C CYS A 82 -16.02 -1.98 -14.02
N GLU A 83 -15.36 -1.80 -15.16
CA GLU A 83 -15.90 -1.12 -16.36
C GLU A 83 -16.46 0.29 -16.06
N VAL A 84 -15.75 1.06 -15.23
CA VAL A 84 -16.10 2.44 -14.87
C VAL A 84 -15.43 3.42 -15.84
N GLU A 85 -16.22 4.23 -16.51
CA GLU A 85 -15.75 5.30 -17.42
C GLU A 85 -15.40 6.61 -16.70
N ALA A 86 -16.00 6.85 -15.52
CA ALA A 86 -15.82 8.07 -14.75
C ALA A 86 -14.36 8.25 -14.28
N GLY A 87 -13.85 9.48 -14.35
CA GLY A 87 -12.54 9.82 -13.82
C GLY A 87 -12.53 10.02 -12.30
N VAL A 88 -11.33 10.20 -11.74
CA VAL A 88 -11.14 10.56 -10.33
C VAL A 88 -9.97 11.52 -10.13
N ALA A 89 -10.21 12.55 -9.31
CA ALA A 89 -9.19 13.42 -8.76
C ALA A 89 -8.82 12.96 -7.35
N LEU A 90 -7.62 12.40 -7.20
CA LEU A 90 -7.07 11.95 -5.93
C LEU A 90 -6.32 13.08 -5.21
N SER A 91 -6.45 13.12 -3.89
CA SER A 91 -5.62 13.95 -3.03
C SER A 91 -5.09 13.09 -1.88
N VAL A 92 -3.77 13.00 -1.77
CA VAL A 92 -3.09 12.22 -0.75
C VAL A 92 -2.40 13.18 0.22
N HIS A 93 -2.80 13.11 1.49
CA HIS A 93 -2.10 13.80 2.57
C HIS A 93 -1.21 12.80 3.31
N LYS A 94 0.10 12.98 3.18
CA LYS A 94 1.11 12.07 3.71
C LYS A 94 1.57 12.48 5.11
N SER A 95 1.45 11.55 6.05
CA SER A 95 2.14 11.57 7.35
C SER A 95 3.09 10.38 7.51
N ILE A 96 3.05 9.41 6.59
CA ILE A 96 3.97 8.27 6.57
C ILE A 96 5.23 8.68 5.81
N ALA A 97 6.37 8.66 6.48
CA ALA A 97 7.68 8.93 5.90
C ALA A 97 7.90 8.17 4.60
N VAL A 98 8.19 8.90 3.52
CA VAL A 98 8.51 8.32 2.21
C VAL A 98 9.79 7.50 2.34
N ALA A 99 9.81 6.31 1.73
CA ALA A 99 10.92 5.37 1.76
C ALA A 99 11.37 4.86 3.17
N GLY A 100 10.60 5.13 4.23
CA GLY A 100 10.93 4.69 5.59
C GLY A 100 10.65 3.21 5.92
N GLY A 101 10.42 2.34 4.93
CA GLY A 101 10.07 0.93 5.15
C GLY A 101 8.65 0.66 5.69
N LEU A 102 7.84 1.72 5.85
CA LEU A 102 6.48 1.68 6.41
C LEU A 102 5.37 1.42 5.38
N ALA A 103 5.75 1.13 4.14
CA ALA A 103 4.88 0.92 2.99
C ALA A 103 3.93 2.07 2.63
N GLY A 104 4.34 3.34 2.82
CA GLY A 104 3.50 4.51 2.52
C GLY A 104 2.87 4.51 1.12
N GLY A 105 3.61 4.18 0.07
CA GLY A 105 3.03 4.09 -1.28
C GLY A 105 2.00 2.97 -1.46
N SER A 106 2.18 1.84 -0.76
CA SER A 106 1.21 0.74 -0.74
C SER A 106 -0.04 1.11 0.08
N THR A 107 0.16 1.85 1.17
CA THR A 107 -0.91 2.43 1.99
C THR A 107 -1.78 3.38 1.16
N ASP A 108 -1.17 4.25 0.35
CA ASP A 108 -1.89 5.15 -0.55
C ASP A 108 -2.71 4.37 -1.60
N ALA A 109 -2.14 3.30 -2.16
CA ALA A 109 -2.79 2.45 -3.15
C ALA A 109 -4.02 1.72 -2.58
N ALA A 110 -3.87 1.14 -1.38
CA ALA A 110 -4.97 0.51 -0.66
C ALA A 110 -6.07 1.53 -0.32
N GLY A 111 -5.69 2.73 0.13
CA GLY A 111 -6.61 3.83 0.38
C GLY A 111 -7.37 4.25 -0.88
N ALA A 112 -6.70 4.32 -2.03
CA ALA A 112 -7.30 4.66 -3.32
C ALA A 112 -8.29 3.59 -3.80
N LEU A 113 -7.97 2.30 -3.67
CA LEU A 113 -8.90 1.21 -4.00
C LEU A 113 -10.21 1.36 -3.22
N VAL A 114 -10.13 1.54 -1.90
CA VAL A 114 -11.32 1.68 -1.04
C VAL A 114 -12.07 2.98 -1.33
N ALA A 115 -11.36 4.09 -1.55
CA ALA A 115 -11.98 5.39 -1.80
C ALA A 115 -12.71 5.41 -3.14
N CYS A 116 -12.14 4.81 -4.18
CA CYS A 116 -12.73 4.73 -5.51
C CYS A 116 -13.88 3.73 -5.57
N ASP A 117 -13.79 2.56 -4.93
CA ASP A 117 -14.91 1.60 -4.85
C ASP A 117 -16.13 2.26 -4.21
N ALA A 118 -15.93 2.98 -3.10
CA ALA A 118 -17.00 3.71 -2.44
C ALA A 118 -17.50 4.94 -3.23
N LEU A 119 -16.63 5.61 -3.99
CA LEU A 119 -17.00 6.79 -4.80
C LEU A 119 -17.87 6.38 -6.00
N TRP A 120 -17.44 5.35 -6.72
CA TRP A 120 -18.11 4.86 -7.93
C TRP A 120 -19.24 3.87 -7.62
N GLY A 121 -19.28 3.33 -6.39
CA GLY A 121 -20.28 2.35 -5.99
C GLY A 121 -20.12 1.03 -6.76
N THR A 122 -18.89 0.61 -7.05
CA THR A 122 -18.62 -0.60 -7.83
C THR A 122 -19.09 -1.87 -7.13
N GLY A 123 -19.15 -1.85 -5.80
CA GLY A 123 -19.60 -2.99 -5.01
C GLY A 123 -18.60 -4.14 -5.01
N ALA A 124 -17.31 -3.82 -5.20
CA ALA A 124 -16.25 -4.82 -5.20
C ALA A 124 -16.16 -5.46 -3.81
N SER A 125 -16.12 -6.79 -3.80
CA SER A 125 -15.91 -7.56 -2.58
C SER A 125 -14.51 -7.32 -2.02
N ARG A 126 -14.34 -7.61 -0.72
CA ARG A 126 -13.02 -7.53 -0.07
C ARG A 126 -11.98 -8.43 -0.75
N ASP A 127 -12.41 -9.58 -1.25
CA ASP A 127 -11.52 -10.54 -1.91
C ASP A 127 -11.08 -10.00 -3.28
N GLU A 128 -11.99 -9.42 -4.07
CA GLU A 128 -11.65 -8.75 -5.34
C GLU A 128 -10.68 -7.58 -5.12
N LEU A 129 -10.93 -6.74 -4.10
CA LEU A 129 -10.01 -5.65 -3.77
C LEU A 129 -8.62 -6.18 -3.33
N ALA A 130 -8.57 -7.29 -2.61
CA ALA A 130 -7.32 -7.93 -2.20
C ALA A 130 -6.55 -8.51 -3.40
N GLU A 131 -7.23 -9.08 -4.38
CA GLU A 131 -6.63 -9.54 -5.64
C GLU A 131 -6.02 -8.38 -6.43
N LEU A 132 -6.75 -7.27 -6.59
CA LEU A 132 -6.23 -6.06 -7.24
C LEU A 132 -5.04 -5.47 -6.49
N ALA A 133 -5.09 -5.45 -5.16
CA ALA A 133 -3.96 -5.02 -4.34
C ALA A 133 -2.71 -5.86 -4.58
N ALA A 134 -2.84 -7.19 -4.69
CA ALA A 134 -1.70 -8.07 -4.93
C ALA A 134 -1.02 -7.79 -6.29
N LEU A 135 -1.76 -7.29 -7.28
CA LEU A 135 -1.21 -6.87 -8.58
C LEU A 135 -0.42 -5.55 -8.50
N LEU A 136 -0.73 -4.70 -7.52
CA LEU A 136 -0.08 -3.39 -7.34
C LEU A 136 1.24 -3.51 -6.58
N GLY A 137 1.32 -4.40 -5.58
CA GLY A 137 2.55 -4.66 -4.84
C GLY A 137 2.35 -5.58 -3.63
N SER A 138 3.45 -6.17 -3.16
CA SER A 138 3.43 -7.18 -2.09
C SER A 138 2.84 -6.70 -0.75
N ASP A 139 3.00 -5.42 -0.42
CA ASP A 139 2.51 -4.85 0.85
C ASP A 139 1.07 -4.31 0.75
N VAL A 140 0.53 -4.08 -0.46
CA VAL A 140 -0.79 -3.45 -0.65
C VAL A 140 -1.92 -4.30 -0.05
N PRO A 141 -1.92 -5.64 -0.19
CA PRO A 141 -2.93 -6.48 0.46
C PRO A 141 -3.00 -6.30 1.98
N PHE A 142 -1.85 -6.21 2.65
CA PHE A 142 -1.84 -5.95 4.09
C PHE A 142 -2.40 -4.58 4.42
N CYS A 143 -2.08 -3.55 3.62
CA CYS A 143 -2.57 -2.20 3.83
C CYS A 143 -4.11 -2.09 3.71
N LEU A 144 -4.75 -2.98 2.93
CA LEU A 144 -6.21 -3.11 2.90
C LEU A 144 -6.78 -3.80 4.14
N VAL A 145 -6.12 -4.87 4.60
CA VAL A 145 -6.60 -5.69 5.73
C VAL A 145 -6.39 -4.99 7.08
N GLY A 146 -5.21 -4.40 7.28
CA GLY A 146 -4.81 -3.75 8.53
C GLY A 146 -4.67 -4.72 9.71
N GLY A 147 -4.67 -4.17 10.92
CA GLY A 147 -4.59 -4.94 12.16
C GLY A 147 -3.26 -5.67 12.35
N LEU A 148 -3.31 -6.96 12.65
CA LEU A 148 -2.16 -7.86 12.76
C LEU A 148 -2.38 -9.04 11.82
N ALA A 149 -1.37 -9.41 11.03
CA ALA A 149 -1.49 -10.53 10.10
C ALA A 149 -0.15 -11.19 9.81
N VAL A 150 -0.21 -12.46 9.39
CA VAL A 150 0.93 -13.14 8.77
C VAL A 150 0.87 -12.93 7.26
N GLY A 151 1.96 -12.45 6.68
CA GLY A 151 2.20 -12.44 5.24
C GLY A 151 3.06 -13.63 4.83
N SER A 152 2.69 -14.26 3.71
CA SER A 152 3.42 -15.40 3.11
C SER A 152 3.58 -15.22 1.59
N ASP A 153 4.22 -16.18 0.93
CA ASP A 153 4.67 -16.09 -0.47
C ASP A 153 5.60 -14.88 -0.67
N ARG A 154 5.21 -13.84 -1.39
CA ARG A 154 6.00 -12.60 -1.48
C ARG A 154 5.60 -11.57 -0.41
N GLY A 155 4.84 -12.00 0.60
CA GLY A 155 4.21 -11.16 1.61
C GLY A 155 2.80 -10.70 1.22
N ASN A 156 2.32 -11.08 0.05
CA ASN A 156 1.02 -10.69 -0.54
C ASN A 156 -0.13 -11.59 -0.10
N VAL A 157 0.13 -12.81 0.38
CA VAL A 157 -0.91 -13.69 0.93
C VAL A 157 -1.06 -13.40 2.42
N ILE A 158 -2.18 -12.76 2.78
CA ILE A 158 -2.42 -12.23 4.13
C ILE A 158 -3.38 -13.13 4.91
N THR A 159 -2.94 -13.57 6.09
CA THR A 159 -3.78 -14.29 7.05
C THR A 159 -3.89 -13.47 8.34
N PRO A 160 -5.06 -12.88 8.64
CA PRO A 160 -5.28 -12.11 9.87
C PRO A 160 -4.99 -12.93 11.14
N VAL A 161 -4.42 -12.27 12.15
CA VAL A 161 -4.10 -12.86 13.46
C VAL A 161 -4.77 -12.05 14.57
N LEU A 162 -5.31 -12.74 15.57
CA LEU A 162 -5.83 -12.10 16.76
C LEU A 162 -4.70 -11.71 17.70
N ALA A 163 -4.60 -10.41 18.00
CA ALA A 163 -3.75 -9.88 19.04
C ALA A 163 -4.59 -9.51 20.28
N ARG A 164 -3.97 -9.52 21.46
CA ARG A 164 -4.59 -8.97 22.68
C ARG A 164 -3.76 -7.80 23.18
N GLY A 165 -4.42 -6.70 23.53
CA GLY A 165 -3.81 -5.52 24.12
C GLY A 165 -3.46 -4.42 23.12
N SER A 166 -2.89 -3.34 23.63
CA SER A 166 -2.37 -2.20 22.89
C SER A 166 -0.85 -2.19 23.00
N TYR A 167 -0.19 -1.75 21.94
CA TYR A 167 1.27 -1.70 21.84
C TYR A 167 1.69 -0.25 21.60
N GLU A 168 2.73 0.18 22.31
CA GLU A 168 3.32 1.51 22.15
C GLU A 168 4.62 1.36 21.36
N TRP A 169 4.73 2.11 20.26
CA TRP A 169 5.88 2.06 19.36
C TRP A 169 6.52 3.44 19.23
N VAL A 170 7.85 3.47 19.22
CA VAL A 170 8.63 4.63 18.80
C VAL A 170 9.27 4.30 17.46
N LEU A 171 8.95 5.09 16.44
CA LEU A 171 9.53 4.95 15.10
C LEU A 171 10.67 5.95 14.96
N ALA A 172 11.86 5.47 14.61
CA ALA A 172 13.02 6.29 14.33
C ALA A 172 13.43 6.10 12.86
N TYR A 173 13.66 7.19 12.17
CA TYR A 173 14.00 7.21 10.75
C TYR A 173 15.48 7.52 10.57
N ALA A 174 16.12 6.85 9.61
CA ALA A 174 17.47 7.19 9.18
C ALA A 174 17.40 8.27 8.09
N ASP A 175 18.42 9.14 8.03
CA ASP A 175 18.54 10.15 6.97
C ASP A 175 18.89 9.53 5.59
N THR A 176 19.20 8.23 5.57
CA THR A 176 19.58 7.48 4.37
C THR A 176 18.53 6.43 4.04
N ASN A 177 18.15 6.37 2.77
CA ASN A 177 17.28 5.32 2.25
C ASN A 177 18.11 4.19 1.64
N LEU A 178 17.66 2.95 1.83
CA LEU A 178 18.18 1.77 1.14
C LEU A 178 17.13 1.25 0.17
N SER A 179 17.54 0.91 -1.05
CA SER A 179 16.64 0.23 -1.98
C SER A 179 16.33 -1.17 -1.47
N THR A 180 15.05 -1.54 -1.42
CA THR A 180 14.63 -2.92 -1.08
C THR A 180 15.37 -3.95 -1.93
N GLY A 181 15.54 -3.70 -3.24
CA GLY A 181 16.25 -4.61 -4.14
C GLY A 181 17.74 -4.76 -3.82
N GLU A 182 18.42 -3.66 -3.45
CA GLU A 182 19.83 -3.69 -3.03
C GLU A 182 20.00 -4.48 -1.73
N VAL A 183 19.07 -4.31 -0.78
CA VAL A 183 19.08 -5.06 0.49
C VAL A 183 18.89 -6.56 0.26
N TYR A 184 17.99 -6.97 -0.64
CA TYR A 184 17.85 -8.39 -1.01
C TYR A 184 19.11 -8.94 -1.72
N GLY A 185 19.73 -8.16 -2.61
CA GLY A 185 20.97 -8.56 -3.27
C GLY A 185 22.12 -8.75 -2.27
N GLU A 186 22.21 -7.88 -1.27
CA GLU A 186 23.20 -8.01 -0.20
C GLU A 186 22.91 -9.20 0.73
N LEU A 187 21.63 -9.48 1.02
CA LEU A 187 21.23 -10.68 1.75
C LEU A 187 21.68 -11.96 1.03
N ASP A 188 21.50 -12.02 -0.29
CA ASP A 188 21.94 -13.16 -1.10
C ASP A 188 23.46 -13.32 -1.10
N ARG A 189 24.21 -12.22 -1.08
CA ARG A 189 25.68 -12.23 -0.98
C ARG A 189 26.22 -12.76 0.36
N LEU A 190 25.47 -12.55 1.44
CA LEU A 190 25.89 -12.90 2.81
C LEU A 190 25.56 -14.34 3.22
N ARG A 191 24.85 -15.10 2.38
CA ARG A 191 24.46 -16.51 2.61
C ARG A 191 25.47 -17.48 2.01
#